data_AF-A0A8C8BDY9-F1
#
_entry.id   AF-A0A8C8BDY9-F1
#
_cell.length_a   1.000
_cell.length_b   1.000
_cell.length_c   1.000
_cell.angle_alpha   90.00
_cell.angle_beta   90.00
_cell.angle_gamma   90.00
#
_symmetry.space_group_name_H-M   'P 1'
#
loop_
_entity.id
_entity.type
_entity.pdbx_description
1 polymer ?
#
loop_
_entity_poly.entity_id
_entity_poly.type
_entity_poly.pdbx_seq_one_letter_code
_entity_poly.pdbx_strand_id
1 'polypeptide(L)'
;MAARVVLLLGVLLATYHPRDAALLEANGNLSCRCAKTTRVFIPPRKYSSIEVWPVGSSCRRLEVVIKLKSLERLCVDPDTPWVKKLLQDLPNLRKKEAPH
;
A
#
# COMPACT_ATOMS: atom_id res chain seq x y z
N MET A 1 -33.00 36.71 14.33
CA MET A 1 -31.99 36.44 13.27
C MET A 1 -30.78 35.67 13.80
N ALA A 2 -30.21 36.03 14.95
CA ALA A 2 -29.05 35.35 15.54
C ALA A 2 -29.23 33.84 15.81
N ALA A 3 -30.40 33.41 16.32
CA ALA A 3 -30.64 32.00 16.63
C ALA A 3 -30.57 31.07 15.40
N ARG A 4 -30.96 31.56 14.23
CA ARG A 4 -30.86 30.81 12.96
C ARG A 4 -29.41 30.68 12.49
N VAL A 5 -28.59 31.70 12.71
CA VAL A 5 -27.16 31.68 12.39
C VAL A 5 -26.43 30.68 13.29
N VAL A 6 -26.77 30.63 14.58
CA VAL A 6 -26.20 29.67 15.55
C VAL A 6 -26.56 28.23 15.18
N LEU A 7 -27.83 27.98 14.81
CA LEU A 7 -28.28 26.65 14.35
C LEU A 7 -27.56 26.20 13.08
N LEU A 8 -27.40 27.10 12.11
CA LEU A 8 -26.70 26.79 10.85
C LEU A 8 -25.21 26.51 11.07
N LEU A 9 -24.53 27.28 11.94
CA LEU A 9 -23.13 27.00 12.29
C LEU A 9 -22.96 25.67 13.03
N GLY A 10 -23.87 25.33 13.95
CA GLY A 10 -23.83 24.08 14.69
C GLY A 10 -23.99 22.84 13.79
N VAL A 11 -24.90 22.92 12.80
CA VAL A 11 -25.09 21.85 11.81
C VAL A 11 -23.86 21.69 10.92
N LEU A 12 -23.24 22.79 10.48
CA LEU A 12 -22.03 22.74 9.65
C LEU A 12 -20.89 22.01 10.38
N LEU A 13 -20.63 22.35 11.65
CA LEU A 13 -19.59 21.72 12.46
C LEU A 13 -19.85 20.22 12.72
N ALA A 14 -21.10 19.80 12.86
CA ALA A 14 -21.45 18.39 13.03
C ALA A 14 -21.18 17.56 11.76
N THR A 15 -21.35 18.15 10.57
CA THR A 15 -21.04 17.51 9.28
C THR A 15 -19.55 17.52 8.92
N TYR A 16 -18.78 18.43 9.53
CA TYR A 16 -17.32 18.51 9.42
C TYR A 16 -16.58 17.51 10.32
N HIS A 17 -17.28 16.51 10.89
CA HIS A 17 -16.58 15.36 11.45
C HIS A 17 -15.77 14.71 10.32
N PRO A 18 -14.43 14.64 10.41
CA PRO A 18 -13.66 13.87 9.45
C PRO A 18 -14.13 12.42 9.55
N ARG A 19 -14.91 11.97 8.56
CA ARG A 19 -15.27 10.56 8.38
C ARG A 19 -14.10 9.82 7.76
N ASP A 20 -12.99 9.81 8.48
CA ASP A 20 -11.92 8.86 8.27
C ASP A 20 -11.32 8.58 9.65
N ALA A 21 -12.08 7.83 10.45
CA ALA A 21 -11.45 6.85 11.33
C ALA A 21 -10.83 5.77 10.44
N ALA A 22 -9.80 6.15 9.66
CA ALA A 22 -8.86 5.22 9.10
C ALA A 22 -8.16 4.62 10.31
N LEU A 23 -8.58 3.41 10.64
CA LEU A 23 -8.02 2.54 11.66
C LEU A 23 -6.50 2.69 11.60
N LEU A 24 -5.97 3.45 12.55
CA LEU A 24 -4.54 3.60 12.75
C LEU A 24 -4.07 2.23 13.19
N GLU A 25 -3.66 1.38 12.25
CA GLU A 25 -2.70 0.34 12.54
C GLU A 25 -1.36 1.04 12.84
N ALA A 26 -1.34 1.67 14.01
CA ALA A 26 -0.17 2.23 14.65
C ALA A 26 0.66 1.05 15.18
N ASN A 27 1.32 0.33 14.27
CA ASN A 27 2.29 -0.66 14.65
C ASN A 27 3.65 -0.32 14.00
N GLY A 28 4.36 0.62 14.64
CA GLY A 28 5.83 0.63 14.64
C GLY A 28 6.59 0.98 13.34
N ASN A 29 6.00 1.71 12.39
CA ASN A 29 6.68 2.03 11.14
C ASN A 29 7.34 3.43 11.17
N LEU A 30 8.65 3.46 11.41
CA LEU A 30 9.49 4.51 10.82
C LEU A 30 9.30 4.46 9.29
N SER A 31 9.27 5.62 8.62
CA SER A 31 9.37 5.95 7.18
C SER A 31 9.20 4.87 6.08
N CYS A 32 8.33 3.87 6.26
CA CYS A 32 8.04 2.85 5.26
C CYS A 32 7.34 3.45 4.04
N ARG A 33 7.60 2.89 2.86
CA ARG A 33 7.09 3.40 1.58
C ARG A 33 5.63 3.01 1.33
N CYS A 34 5.20 1.90 1.92
CA CYS A 34 3.87 1.35 1.78
C CYS A 34 3.00 1.69 2.99
N ALA A 35 1.98 2.52 2.78
CA ALA A 35 0.97 2.80 3.80
C ALA A 35 -0.02 1.63 3.98
N LYS A 36 -0.37 0.94 2.88
CA LYS A 36 -1.31 -0.19 2.87
C LYS A 36 -0.77 -1.29 1.96
N THR A 37 -1.11 -2.54 2.27
CA THR A 37 -0.78 -3.72 1.46
C THR A 37 -2.06 -4.39 0.97
N THR A 38 -2.00 -5.02 -0.20
CA THR A 38 -3.05 -5.91 -0.71
C THR A 38 -2.64 -7.37 -0.60
N ARG A 39 -3.62 -8.22 -0.30
CA ARG A 39 -3.47 -9.69 -0.29
C ARG A 39 -4.03 -10.34 -1.56
N VAL A 40 -4.76 -9.56 -2.38
CA VAL A 40 -5.40 -10.03 -3.60
C VAL A 40 -4.35 -10.54 -4.56
N PHE A 41 -4.57 -11.73 -5.12
CA PHE A 41 -3.66 -12.30 -6.11
C PHE A 41 -3.65 -11.46 -7.39
N ILE A 42 -2.46 -11.15 -7.88
CA ILE A 42 -2.28 -10.39 -9.12
C ILE A 42 -1.59 -11.32 -10.15
N PRO A 43 -2.14 -11.50 -11.35
CA PRO A 43 -1.52 -12.35 -12.36
C PRO A 43 -0.16 -11.77 -12.84
N PRO A 44 0.92 -12.58 -12.93
CA PRO A 44 2.25 -12.11 -13.36
C PRO A 44 2.28 -11.44 -14.73
N ARG A 45 1.32 -11.76 -15.63
CA ARG A 45 1.19 -11.14 -16.96
C ARG A 45 0.99 -9.61 -16.89
N LYS A 46 0.44 -9.11 -15.78
CA LYS A 46 0.19 -7.69 -15.54
C LYS A 46 1.41 -6.95 -15.01
N TYR A 47 2.46 -7.66 -14.57
CA TYR A 47 3.64 -7.04 -13.97
C TYR A 47 4.48 -6.36 -15.05
N SER A 48 4.92 -5.14 -14.75
CA SER A 48 5.97 -4.43 -15.48
C SER A 48 7.31 -4.60 -14.76
N SER A 49 7.34 -4.50 -13.44
CA SER A 49 8.53 -4.76 -12.63
C SER A 49 8.15 -5.05 -11.18
N ILE A 50 9.07 -5.66 -10.45
CA ILE A 50 8.92 -5.98 -9.03
C ILE A 50 10.08 -5.35 -8.28
N GLU A 51 9.76 -4.61 -7.22
CA GLU A 51 10.74 -4.01 -6.31
C GLU A 51 10.59 -4.66 -4.93
N VAL A 52 11.72 -5.03 -4.35
CA VAL A 52 11.78 -5.63 -3.01
C VAL A 52 12.67 -4.76 -2.15
N TRP A 53 12.08 -4.21 -1.08
CA TRP A 53 12.76 -3.37 -0.11
C TRP A 53 12.94 -4.17 1.18
N PRO A 54 14.16 -4.59 1.53
CA PRO A 54 14.40 -5.41 2.71
C PRO A 54 14.15 -4.63 4.01
N VAL A 55 14.01 -5.37 5.10
CA VAL A 55 13.94 -4.81 6.46
C VAL A 55 15.21 -4.00 6.74
N GLY A 56 15.06 -2.79 7.26
CA GLY A 56 16.17 -1.89 7.59
C GLY A 56 15.88 -1.03 8.82
N SER A 57 16.81 -0.12 9.14
CA SER A 57 16.67 0.83 10.26
C SER A 57 15.48 1.76 10.08
N SER A 58 15.22 2.19 8.85
CA SER A 58 14.14 3.12 8.50
C SER A 58 12.78 2.46 8.34
N CYS A 59 12.71 1.14 8.11
CA CYS A 59 11.45 0.42 7.97
C CYS A 59 11.65 -1.02 8.46
N ARG A 60 10.94 -1.42 9.51
CA ARG A 60 11.10 -2.73 10.16
C ARG A 60 10.35 -3.87 9.44
N ARG A 61 9.82 -3.59 8.25
CA ARG A 61 9.01 -4.52 7.45
C ARG A 61 9.64 -4.73 6.09
N LEU A 62 9.52 -5.95 5.57
CA LEU A 62 9.79 -6.24 4.18
C LEU A 62 8.68 -5.60 3.34
N GLU A 63 9.05 -4.77 2.37
CA GLU A 63 8.09 -4.19 1.43
C GLU A 63 8.28 -4.78 0.04
N VAL A 64 7.21 -5.30 -0.55
CA VAL A 64 7.19 -5.79 -1.92
C VAL A 64 6.24 -4.92 -2.72
N VAL A 65 6.76 -4.27 -3.76
CA VAL A 65 5.99 -3.38 -4.64
C VAL A 65 5.97 -3.97 -6.04
N ILE A 66 4.76 -4.15 -6.56
CA ILE A 66 4.52 -4.58 -7.93
C ILE A 66 4.13 -3.35 -8.73
N LYS A 67 4.92 -3.04 -9.76
CA LYS A 67 4.56 -2.06 -10.78
C LYS A 67 3.82 -2.80 -11.88
N LEU A 68 2.59 -2.40 -12.17
CA LEU A 68 1.81 -2.96 -13.26
C LEU A 68 2.15 -2.28 -14.60
N LYS A 69 1.85 -2.97 -15.70
CA LYS A 69 1.94 -2.38 -17.05
C LYS A 69 0.99 -1.20 -17.24
N SER A 70 -0.06 -1.10 -16.44
CA SER A 70 -0.94 0.07 -16.33
C SER A 70 -0.31 1.25 -15.60
N LEU A 71 0.98 1.17 -15.22
CA LEU A 71 1.73 2.14 -14.42
C LEU A 71 1.29 2.26 -12.95
N GLU A 72 0.29 1.49 -12.54
CA GLU A 72 -0.15 1.40 -11.15
C GLU A 72 0.92 0.74 -10.28
N ARG A 73 1.08 1.23 -9.04
CA ARG A 73 2.01 0.69 -8.05
C ARG A 73 1.22 0.10 -6.89
N LEU A 74 1.46 -1.19 -6.62
CA LEU A 74 0.74 -1.93 -5.60
C LEU A 74 1.72 -2.53 -4.60
N CYS A 75 1.55 -2.18 -3.33
CA CYS A 75 2.24 -2.83 -2.23
C CYS A 75 1.51 -4.13 -1.88
N VAL A 76 2.23 -5.24 -1.78
CA VAL A 76 1.65 -6.56 -1.52
C VAL A 76 2.15 -7.12 -0.19
N ASP A 77 1.33 -7.90 0.47
CA ASP A 77 1.64 -8.45 1.79
C ASP A 77 2.62 -9.65 1.66
N PRO A 78 3.87 -9.54 2.18
CA PRO A 78 4.88 -10.59 2.07
C PRO A 78 4.51 -11.88 2.80
N ASP A 79 3.55 -11.84 3.72
CA ASP A 79 3.15 -13.02 4.49
C ASP A 79 2.21 -13.96 3.71
N THR A 80 1.66 -13.49 2.58
CA THR A 80 0.76 -14.29 1.76
C THR A 80 1.49 -15.40 0.98
N PRO A 81 0.88 -16.59 0.80
CA PRO A 81 1.53 -17.72 0.13
C PRO A 81 2.01 -17.42 -1.29
N TRP A 82 1.22 -16.66 -2.07
CA TRP A 82 1.57 -16.35 -3.45
C TRP A 82 2.71 -15.34 -3.56
N VAL A 83 2.84 -14.38 -2.62
CA VAL A 83 3.98 -13.45 -2.58
C VAL A 83 5.24 -14.17 -2.17
N LYS A 84 5.16 -15.09 -1.19
CA LYS A 84 6.30 -15.96 -0.84
C LYS A 84 6.80 -16.76 -2.04
N LYS A 85 5.86 -17.34 -2.81
CA LYS A 85 6.20 -18.06 -4.05
C LYS A 85 6.81 -17.14 -5.10
N LEU A 86 6.26 -15.93 -5.27
CA LEU A 86 6.81 -14.91 -6.17
C LEU A 86 8.26 -14.57 -5.83
N LEU A 87 8.58 -14.37 -4.54
CA LEU A 87 9.93 -14.05 -4.08
C LEU A 87 10.92 -15.19 -4.33
N GLN A 88 10.49 -16.45 -4.16
CA GLN A 88 11.30 -17.63 -4.48
C GLN A 88 11.61 -17.74 -5.98
N ASP A 89 10.66 -17.36 -6.83
CA ASP A 89 10.79 -17.46 -8.28
C ASP A 89 11.48 -16.24 -8.91
N LEU A 90 11.63 -15.14 -8.16
CA LEU A 90 12.17 -13.86 -8.62
C LEU A 90 13.56 -13.93 -9.27
N PRO A 91 14.53 -14.75 -8.78
CA PRO A 91 15.81 -14.95 -9.46
C PRO A 91 15.66 -15.48 -10.90
N ASN A 92 14.68 -16.36 -11.13
CA ASN A 92 14.40 -16.93 -12.45
C ASN A 92 13.70 -15.92 -13.37
N LEU A 93 12.85 -15.04 -12.80
CA LEU A 93 12.19 -13.97 -13.54
C LEU A 93 13.18 -12.92 -14.04
N ARG A 94 14.15 -12.51 -13.20
CA ARG A 94 15.19 -11.54 -13.59
C ARG A 94 16.12 -12.04 -14.69
N LYS A 95 16.37 -13.35 -14.78
CA LYS A 95 17.19 -13.95 -15.85
C LYS A 95 16.52 -13.85 -17.23
N LYS A 96 15.18 -13.79 -17.29
CA LYS A 96 14.42 -13.67 -18.55
C LYS A 96 14.31 -12.24 -19.08
N GLU A 97 14.45 -11.24 -18.20
CA GLU A 97 14.36 -9.82 -18.54
C GLU A 97 15.70 -9.25 -19.05
N ALA A 98 16.81 -9.98 -18.88
CA ALA A 98 18.11 -9.56 -19.39
C ALA A 98 18.09 -9.54 -20.94
N PRO A 99 18.35 -8.40 -21.58
CA PRO A 99 18.44 -8.33 -23.04
C PRO A 99 19.58 -9.22 -23.53
N HIS A 100 19.28 -10.08 -24.51
CA HIS A 100 20.26 -10.62 -25.44
C HIS A 100 20.41 -9.65 -26.62
#